data_AF-O50012-F1
#
_entry.id   AF-O50012-F1
#
_cell.length_a   1.000
_cell.length_b   1.000
_cell.length_c   1.000
_cell.angle_alpha   90.00
_cell.angle_beta   90.00
_cell.angle_gamma   90.00
#
_symmetry.space_group_name_H-M   'P 1'
#
loop_
_entity.id
_entity.type
_entity.pdbx_description
1 polymer ?
#
loop_
_entity_poly.entity_id
_entity_poly.type
_entity_poly.pdbx_seq_one_letter_code
_entity_poly.pdbx_strand_id
1 'polypeptide(L)'
;GGYYDAGDNVKFNFPMAFSTTMLAWSVIEFGKFMGPDLKHALDAIRWVTEYFLKATSIPGIVFAQVGDPYADHNCGERPEDM
;
A
#
# COMPACT_ATOMS: atom_id res chain seq x y z
N GLY A 1 -2.77 -3.50 -7.83
CA GLY A 1 -1.60 -2.80 -7.26
C GLY A 1 -1.99 -2.11 -5.98
N GLY A 2 -1.02 -1.69 -5.16
CA GLY A 2 -1.24 -1.29 -3.77
C GLY A 2 -1.34 -2.50 -2.84
N TYR A 3 -1.55 -2.26 -1.55
CA TYR A 3 -1.71 -3.32 -0.54
C TYR A 3 -3.16 -3.39 -0.03
N TYR A 4 -3.57 -4.57 0.39
CA TYR A 4 -4.68 -4.73 1.32
C TYR A 4 -4.27 -4.24 2.71
N ASP A 5 -5.20 -3.66 3.45
CA ASP A 5 -4.87 -2.90 4.66
C ASP A 5 -4.49 -3.80 5.84
N ALA A 6 -5.27 -4.85 6.09
CA ALA A 6 -5.06 -5.76 7.21
C ALA A 6 -5.31 -7.23 6.82
N GLY A 7 -6.22 -7.91 7.52
CA GLY A 7 -6.72 -9.25 7.17
C GLY A 7 -7.94 -9.22 6.25
N ASP A 8 -8.32 -8.04 5.81
CA ASP A 8 -9.41 -7.73 4.89
C ASP A 8 -8.83 -7.45 3.49
N ASN A 9 -9.68 -7.22 2.48
CA ASN A 9 -9.22 -6.92 1.12
C ASN A 9 -9.53 -5.48 0.68
N VAL A 10 -9.91 -4.62 1.63
CA VAL A 10 -10.07 -3.19 1.38
C VAL A 10 -8.70 -2.54 1.24
N LYS A 11 -8.63 -1.56 0.34
CA LYS A 11 -7.45 -0.72 0.17
C LYS A 11 -7.72 0.64 0.79
N PHE A 12 -7.39 0.79 2.07
CA PHE A 12 -7.44 2.08 2.76
C PHE A 12 -6.16 2.88 2.48
N ASN A 13 -6.26 3.96 1.70
CA ASN A 13 -5.04 4.66 1.26
C ASN A 13 -4.38 5.49 2.37
N PHE A 14 -5.12 5.91 3.41
CA PHE A 14 -4.54 6.67 4.50
C PHE A 14 -3.50 5.86 5.31
N PRO A 15 -3.84 4.68 5.88
CA PRO A 15 -2.85 3.82 6.52
C PRO A 15 -1.79 3.31 5.52
N MET A 16 -2.14 3.00 4.28
CA MET A 16 -1.17 2.60 3.25
C MET A 16 -0.12 3.69 2.97
N ALA A 17 -0.54 4.95 2.89
CA ALA A 17 0.36 6.09 2.67
C ALA A 17 1.28 6.32 3.88
N PHE A 18 0.74 6.21 5.10
CA PHE A 18 1.53 6.30 6.32
C PHE A 18 2.60 5.18 6.38
N SER A 19 2.20 3.93 6.18
CA SER A 19 3.12 2.78 6.18
C SER A 19 4.23 2.92 5.13
N THR A 20 3.87 3.38 3.92
CA THR A 20 4.85 3.63 2.85
C THR A 20 5.82 4.75 3.22
N THR A 21 5.32 5.82 3.85
CA THR A 21 6.14 6.95 4.31
C THR A 21 7.13 6.51 5.39
N MET A 22 6.68 5.73 6.37
CA MET A 22 7.53 5.20 7.43
C MET A 22 8.60 4.23 6.89
N LEU A 23 8.25 3.40 5.91
CA LEU A 23 9.23 2.51 5.24
C LEU A 23 10.26 3.32 4.45
N ALA A 24 9.82 4.31 3.67
CA ALA A 24 10.71 5.18 2.92
C ALA A 24 11.65 5.98 3.83
N TRP A 25 11.14 6.51 4.94
CA TRP A 25 11.97 7.20 5.93
C TRP A 25 12.99 6.23 6.56
N SER A 26 12.57 5.02 6.93
CA SER A 26 13.49 4.00 7.44
C SER A 26 14.60 3.65 6.46
N VAL A 27 14.30 3.59 5.15
CA VAL A 27 15.32 3.37 4.11
C VAL A 27 16.29 4.55 4.01
N ILE A 28 15.81 5.80 4.12
CA ILE A 28 16.66 7.00 4.12
C ILE A 28 17.62 6.98 5.32
N GLU A 29 17.11 6.71 6.52
CA GLU A 29 17.87 6.79 7.76
C GLU A 29 18.80 5.58 7.96
N PHE A 30 18.30 4.37 7.66
CA PHE A 30 18.93 3.11 8.05
C PHE A 30 19.30 2.21 6.87
N GLY A 31 19.11 2.63 5.62
CA GLY A 31 19.29 1.78 4.42
C GLY A 31 20.67 1.12 4.33
N LYS A 32 21.73 1.77 4.81
CA LYS A 32 23.10 1.20 4.86
C LYS A 32 23.23 -0.04 5.76
N PHE A 33 22.30 -0.24 6.69
CA PHE A 33 22.28 -1.37 7.63
C PHE A 33 21.35 -2.51 7.17
N MET A 34 20.58 -2.32 6.10
CA MET A 34 19.57 -3.30 5.64
C MET A 34 20.16 -4.44 4.80
N GLY A 35 21.42 -4.35 4.38
CA GLY A 35 22.09 -5.41 3.63
C GLY A 35 21.30 -5.83 2.37
N PRO A 36 21.05 -7.14 2.15
CA PRO A 36 20.30 -7.62 0.99
C PRO A 36 18.82 -7.18 1.00
N ASP A 37 18.24 -6.92 2.18
CA ASP A 37 16.82 -6.55 2.31
C ASP A 37 16.52 -5.13 1.83
N LEU A 38 17.55 -4.29 1.64
CA LEU A 38 17.37 -2.96 1.04
C LEU A 38 16.64 -3.03 -0.29
N LYS A 39 16.95 -4.05 -1.12
CA LYS A 39 16.28 -4.23 -2.41
C LYS A 39 14.79 -4.53 -2.21
N HIS A 40 14.44 -5.40 -1.27
CA HIS A 40 13.05 -5.73 -0.97
C HIS A 40 12.27 -4.52 -0.43
N ALA A 41 12.89 -3.70 0.42
CA ALA A 41 12.29 -2.46 0.91
C ALA A 41 12.03 -1.46 -0.23
N LEU A 42 12.98 -1.30 -1.16
CA LEU A 42 12.81 -0.44 -2.33
C LEU A 42 11.73 -0.96 -3.29
N ASP A 43 11.66 -2.27 -3.51
CA ASP A 43 10.63 -2.90 -4.33
C ASP A 43 9.23 -2.73 -3.71
N ALA A 44 9.11 -2.83 -2.38
CA ALA A 44 7.86 -2.58 -1.65
C ALA A 44 7.41 -1.12 -1.76
N ILE A 45 8.32 -0.15 -1.58
CA ILE A 45 8.03 1.28 -1.76
C ILE A 45 7.57 1.55 -3.21
N ARG A 46 8.26 0.94 -4.19
CA ARG A 46 7.90 1.08 -5.60
C ARG A 46 6.50 0.55 -5.88
N TRP A 47 6.13 -0.62 -5.36
CA TRP A 47 4.80 -1.21 -5.56
C TRP A 47 3.66 -0.28 -5.14
N VAL A 48 3.81 0.38 -3.98
CA VAL A 48 2.79 1.31 -3.49
C VAL A 48 2.81 2.64 -4.23
N THR A 49 3.99 3.19 -4.51
CA THR A 49 4.10 4.47 -5.22
C THR A 49 3.58 4.39 -6.66
N GLU A 50 3.79 3.27 -7.37
CA GLU A 50 3.16 3.01 -8.67
C GLU A 50 1.62 2.95 -8.59
N TYR A 51 1.07 2.48 -7.45
CA TYR A 51 -0.36 2.55 -7.20
C TYR A 51 -0.83 3.98 -6.91
N PHE A 52 -0.09 4.77 -6.12
CA PHE A 52 -0.45 6.15 -5.86
C PHE A 52 -0.41 7.03 -7.10
N LEU A 53 0.53 6.81 -8.03
CA LEU A 53 0.52 7.48 -9.35
C LEU A 53 -0.78 7.24 -10.12
N LYS A 54 -1.40 6.06 -9.96
CA LYS A 54 -2.71 5.77 -10.55
C LYS A 54 -3.83 6.46 -9.76
N ALA A 55 -3.79 6.39 -8.42
CA ALA A 55 -4.77 6.99 -7.52
C ALA A 55 -4.80 8.53 -7.54
N THR A 56 -3.77 9.18 -8.09
CA THR A 56 -3.66 10.65 -8.25
C THR A 56 -3.53 11.07 -9.71
N SER A 57 -3.86 10.20 -10.65
CA SER A 57 -3.71 10.45 -12.11
C SER A 57 -4.56 11.61 -12.64
N ILE A 58 -5.58 12.05 -11.90
CA ILE A 58 -6.44 13.18 -12.26
C ILE A 58 -6.09 14.37 -11.35
N PRO A 59 -5.67 15.52 -11.90
CA PRO A 59 -5.34 16.70 -11.10
C PRO A 59 -6.49 17.13 -10.19
N GLY A 60 -6.18 17.36 -8.91
CA GLY A 60 -7.16 17.77 -7.89
C GLY A 60 -8.05 16.66 -7.34
N ILE A 61 -7.89 15.41 -7.81
CA ILE A 61 -8.66 14.25 -7.32
C ILE A 61 -7.69 13.22 -6.72
N VAL A 62 -8.08 12.68 -5.57
CA VAL A 62 -7.39 11.57 -4.93
C VAL A 62 -8.39 10.45 -4.68
N PHE A 63 -8.15 9.28 -5.24
CA PHE A 63 -8.87 8.07 -4.82
C PHE A 63 -8.33 7.66 -3.46
N ALA A 64 -9.17 7.69 -2.43
CA ALA A 64 -8.78 7.42 -1.05
C ALA A 64 -9.04 5.97 -0.60
N GLN A 65 -9.91 5.24 -1.31
CA GLN A 65 -10.31 3.89 -0.93
C GLN A 65 -10.74 3.08 -2.17
N VAL A 66 -10.50 1.78 -2.13
CA VAL A 66 -11.07 0.80 -3.07
C VAL A 66 -11.62 -0.37 -2.25
N GLY A 67 -12.90 -0.68 -2.43
CA GLY A 67 -13.65 -1.68 -1.67
C GLY A 67 -14.67 -1.05 -0.71
N ASP A 68 -15.81 -1.73 -0.55
CA ASP A 68 -16.78 -1.45 0.52
C ASP A 68 -16.43 -2.33 1.73
N PRO A 69 -16.03 -1.74 2.87
CA PRO A 69 -15.62 -2.51 4.03
C PRO A 69 -16.73 -3.38 4.60
N TYR A 70 -18.00 -2.96 4.51
CA TYR A 70 -19.09 -3.78 5.05
C TYR A 70 -19.33 -5.02 4.18
N ALA A 71 -19.21 -4.90 2.86
CA ALA A 71 -19.31 -6.05 1.98
C ALA A 71 -18.11 -6.99 2.15
N ASP A 72 -16.90 -6.43 2.16
CA ASP A 72 -15.64 -7.17 2.29
C ASP A 72 -15.57 -7.93 3.63
N HIS A 73 -15.90 -7.27 4.74
CA HIS A 73 -15.81 -7.89 6.07
C HIS A 73 -16.92 -8.91 6.34
N ASN A 74 -17.97 -8.92 5.51
CA ASN A 74 -19.00 -9.96 5.54
C ASN A 74 -18.62 -11.21 4.73
N CYS A 75 -17.48 -11.19 4.02
CA CYS A 75 -16.99 -12.32 3.24
C CYS A 75 -15.61 -12.77 3.72
N GLY A 76 -15.54 -13.99 4.27
CA GLY A 76 -14.28 -14.63 4.65
C GLY A 76 -13.72 -15.47 3.52
N GLU A 77 -13.17 -14.83 2.49
CA GLU A 77 -12.64 -15.51 1.31
C GLU A 77 -11.22 -15.06 0.94
N ARG A 78 -10.58 -15.84 0.08
CA ARG A 78 -9.27 -15.46 -0.46
C ARG A 78 -9.43 -14.26 -1.38
N PRO A 79 -8.52 -13.28 -1.37
CA PRO A 79 -8.59 -12.14 -2.27
C PRO A 79 -8.60 -12.52 -3.76
N GLU A 80 -8.09 -13.70 -4.12
CA GLU A 80 -8.11 -14.21 -5.50
C GLU A 80 -9.48 -14.74 -5.94
N ASP A 81 -10.40 -14.98 -5.01
CA ASP A 81 -11.74 -15.53 -5.27
C ASP A 81 -12.87 -14.48 -5.14
N MET A 82 -12.55 -13.23 -4.76
CA MET A 82 -13.48 -12.09 -4.70
C MET A 82 -14.00 -11.62 -6.06
#